data_AF-A0A0X7BAC7-F1
#
_entry.id   AF-A0A0X7BAC7-F1
#
_cell.length_a   1.000
_cell.length_b   1.000
_cell.length_c   1.000
_cell.angle_alpha   90.00
_cell.angle_beta   90.00
_cell.angle_gamma   90.00
#
_symmetry.space_group_name_H-M   'P 1'
#
loop_
_entity.id
_entity.type
_entity.pdbx_description
1 polymer ?
#
loop_
_entity_poly.entity_id
_entity_poly.type
_entity_poly.pdbx_seq_one_letter_code
_entity_poly.pdbx_strand_id
1 'polypeptide(L)'
;MDKTIQLRVKKDIDNQKELKVRKFKGTLITKDFTEIVHISDENEEFYLNFFSVLPEHKKQIENYVLDYISTNNLNETISIISNS
;
A
#
# COMPACT_ATOMS: atom_id res chain seq x y z
N MET A 1 -2.63 15.14 -10.97
CA MET A 1 -2.45 13.68 -10.79
C MET A 1 -1.96 13.33 -9.38
N ASP A 2 -2.20 14.20 -8.37
CA ASP A 2 -1.66 14.08 -7.00
C ASP A 2 -2.48 13.27 -5.99
N LYS A 3 -3.52 12.57 -6.45
CA LYS A 3 -4.54 11.97 -5.58
C LYS A 3 -4.40 10.47 -5.45
N THR A 4 -3.22 9.91 -5.71
CA THR A 4 -3.00 8.47 -5.62
C THR A 4 -1.69 8.14 -4.94
N ILE A 5 -1.73 7.17 -4.03
CA ILE A 5 -0.55 6.50 -3.50
C ILE A 5 -0.43 5.15 -4.22
N GLN A 6 0.79 4.83 -4.65
CA GLN A 6 1.11 3.58 -5.33
C GLN A 6 1.90 2.69 -4.38
N LEU A 7 1.39 1.50 -4.14
CA LEU A 7 2.06 0.49 -3.33
C LEU A 7 2.47 -0.69 -4.20
N ARG A 8 3.77 -0.96 -4.25
CA ARG A 8 4.31 -2.21 -4.77
C ARG A 8 4.12 -3.29 -3.72
N VAL A 9 3.51 -4.41 -4.10
CA VAL A 9 3.23 -5.54 -3.22
C VAL A 9 3.73 -6.83 -3.86
N LYS A 10 4.54 -7.60 -3.14
CA LYS A 10 5.08 -8.88 -3.63
C LYS A 10 3.94 -9.90 -3.85
N LYS A 11 3.99 -10.65 -4.95
CA LYS A 11 2.98 -11.67 -5.28
C LYS A 11 3.10 -12.90 -4.40
N ASP A 12 4.32 -13.42 -4.26
CA ASP A 12 4.61 -14.58 -3.43
C ASP A 12 4.97 -14.14 -2.00
N ILE A 13 4.03 -14.38 -1.09
CA ILE A 13 4.10 -14.00 0.32
C ILE A 13 3.62 -15.16 1.18
N ASP A 14 4.29 -15.38 2.31
CA ASP A 14 3.86 -16.39 3.27
C ASP A 14 2.50 -16.02 3.93
N ASN A 15 1.80 -17.03 4.44
CA ASN A 15 0.46 -16.85 5.04
C ASN A 15 0.42 -15.81 6.18
N GLN A 16 1.51 -15.64 6.92
CA GLN A 16 1.57 -14.66 8.02
C GLN A 16 1.63 -13.23 7.46
N LYS A 17 2.45 -13.02 6.42
CA LYS A 17 2.54 -11.75 5.70
C LYS A 17 1.26 -11.45 4.92
N GLU A 18 0.64 -12.45 4.30
CA GLU A 18 -0.63 -12.28 3.58
C GLU A 18 -1.73 -11.73 4.50
N LEU A 19 -1.88 -12.29 5.71
CA LEU A 19 -2.85 -11.79 6.68
C LEU A 19 -2.57 -10.33 7.08
N LYS A 20 -1.30 -9.96 7.28
CA LYS A 20 -0.89 -8.59 7.60
C LYS A 20 -1.18 -7.63 6.43
N VAL A 21 -0.82 -8.01 5.21
CA VAL A 21 -1.10 -7.25 3.98
C VAL A 21 -2.62 -7.05 3.81
N ARG A 22 -3.42 -8.08 4.07
CA ARG A 22 -4.88 -7.98 4.00
C ARG A 22 -5.45 -7.02 5.05
N LYS A 23 -5.00 -7.10 6.30
CA LYS A 23 -5.39 -6.17 7.38
C LYS A 23 -4.98 -4.74 7.06
N PHE A 24 -3.79 -4.57 6.51
CA PHE A 24 -3.27 -3.28 6.07
C PHE A 24 -4.15 -2.65 5.00
N LYS A 25 -4.45 -3.39 3.92
CA LYS A 25 -5.36 -2.93 2.86
C LYS A 25 -6.74 -2.58 3.40
N GLY A 26 -7.30 -3.42 4.27
CA GLY A 26 -8.58 -3.14 4.93
C GLY A 26 -8.53 -1.87 5.80
N THR A 27 -7.42 -1.63 6.51
CA THR A 27 -7.25 -0.42 7.33
C THR A 27 -7.11 0.83 6.46
N LEU A 28 -6.41 0.74 5.34
CA LEU A 28 -6.34 1.83 4.38
C LEU A 28 -7.74 2.17 3.86
N ILE A 29 -8.53 1.18 3.44
CA ILE A 29 -9.88 1.40 2.91
C ILE A 29 -10.82 2.01 3.96
N THR A 30 -10.73 1.55 5.20
CA THR A 30 -11.60 2.00 6.29
C THR A 30 -11.20 3.35 6.88
N LYS A 31 -9.95 3.80 6.66
CA LYS A 31 -9.62 5.21 6.83
C LYS A 31 -10.28 5.93 5.66
N ASP A 32 -11.33 6.72 5.94
CA ASP A 32 -12.29 7.43 5.04
C ASP A 32 -11.72 8.20 3.82
N PHE A 33 -10.43 8.07 3.56
CA PHE A 33 -9.66 8.80 2.59
C PHE A 33 -9.01 7.88 1.57
N THR A 34 -9.24 6.56 1.60
CA THR A 34 -8.69 5.67 0.55
C THR A 34 -9.67 4.64 -0.02
N GLU A 35 -9.75 4.59 -1.34
CA GLU A 35 -10.38 3.50 -2.09
C GLU A 35 -9.30 2.80 -2.91
N ILE A 36 -9.36 1.46 -3.00
CA ILE A 36 -8.55 0.74 -4.01
C ILE A 36 -9.17 1.08 -5.36
N VAL A 37 -8.45 1.85 -6.14
CA VAL A 37 -8.89 2.27 -7.47
C VAL A 37 -8.54 1.19 -8.48
N HIS A 38 -7.36 0.57 -8.33
CA HIS A 38 -6.83 -0.37 -9.29
C HIS A 38 -5.75 -1.27 -8.69
N ILE A 39 -5.65 -2.51 -9.18
CA ILE A 39 -4.49 -3.37 -8.99
C ILE A 39 -4.02 -3.76 -10.39
N SER A 40 -2.74 -3.55 -10.69
CA SER A 40 -2.12 -3.99 -11.93
C SER A 40 -0.93 -4.90 -11.64
N ASP A 41 -0.59 -5.76 -12.58
CA ASP A 41 0.72 -6.41 -12.58
C ASP A 41 1.81 -5.36 -12.83
N GLU A 42 2.88 -5.42 -12.03
CA GLU A 42 4.09 -4.63 -12.31
C GLU A 42 5.08 -5.43 -13.14
N ASN A 43 5.35 -6.65 -12.68
CA ASN A 43 6.25 -7.64 -13.27
C ASN A 43 5.91 -9.02 -12.69
N GLU A 44 6.79 -10.01 -12.88
CA GLU A 44 6.56 -11.38 -12.38
C GLU A 44 6.49 -11.47 -10.85
N GLU A 45 7.19 -10.60 -10.14
CA GLU A 45 7.35 -10.67 -8.68
C GLU A 45 6.38 -9.75 -7.91
N PHE A 46 5.85 -8.70 -8.55
CA PHE A 46 5.11 -7.65 -7.87
C PHE A 46 3.80 -7.22 -8.57
N TYR A 47 2.84 -6.81 -7.75
CA TYR A 47 1.65 -6.03 -8.13
C TYR A 47 1.85 -4.56 -7.76
N LEU A 48 1.25 -3.66 -8.54
CA LEU A 48 0.98 -2.28 -8.13
C LEU A 48 -0.45 -2.15 -7.63
N ASN A 49 -0.60 -1.56 -6.45
CA ASN A 49 -1.89 -1.29 -5.83
C ASN A 49 -2.04 0.23 -5.73
N PHE A 50 -3.10 0.74 -6.36
CA PHE A 50 -3.38 2.17 -6.44
C PHE A 50 -4.49 2.53 -5.46
N PHE A 51 -4.17 3.43 -4.53
CA PHE A 51 -5.11 3.94 -3.54
C PHE A 51 -5.38 5.39 -3.85
N SER A 52 -6.66 5.77 -4.04
CA SER A 52 -6.99 7.19 -4.11
C SER A 52 -6.80 7.80 -2.73
N VAL A 53 -6.26 9.01 -2.64
CA VAL A 53 -6.16 9.76 -1.40
C VAL A 53 -6.55 11.21 -1.59
N LEU A 54 -7.19 11.78 -0.57
CA LEU A 54 -7.34 13.24 -0.50
C LEU A 54 -5.96 13.90 -0.35
N PRO A 55 -5.64 14.95 -1.12
CA PRO A 55 -4.34 15.61 -1.06
C PRO A 55 -3.92 16.03 0.35
N GLU A 56 -4.86 16.52 1.16
CA GLU A 56 -4.62 16.93 2.54
C GLU A 56 -4.18 15.79 3.47
N HIS A 57 -4.51 14.54 3.12
CA HIS A 57 -4.18 13.35 3.92
C HIS A 57 -3.04 12.53 3.35
N LYS A 58 -2.54 12.86 2.15
CA LYS A 58 -1.47 12.11 1.46
C LYS A 58 -0.28 11.85 2.38
N LYS A 59 0.27 12.90 3.01
CA LYS A 59 1.42 12.79 3.92
C LYS A 59 1.12 11.96 5.17
N GLN A 60 -0.08 12.08 5.72
CA GLN A 60 -0.50 11.28 6.88
C GLN A 60 -0.60 9.79 6.53
N ILE A 61 -1.16 9.48 5.36
CA ILE A 61 -1.26 8.11 4.87
C ILE A 61 0.12 7.55 4.55
N GLU A 62 0.99 8.30 3.86
CA GLU A 62 2.37 7.88 3.59
C GLU A 62 3.13 7.52 4.88
N ASN A 63 3.06 8.38 5.91
CA ASN A 63 3.66 8.10 7.22
C ASN A 63 3.07 6.84 7.84
N TYR A 64 1.74 6.71 7.85
CA TYR A 64 1.07 5.51 8.36
C TYR A 64 1.53 4.24 7.64
N VAL A 65 1.65 4.29 6.30
CA VAL A 65 2.11 3.15 5.51
C VAL A 65 3.54 2.78 5.89
N LEU A 66 4.45 3.75 5.97
CA LEU A 66 5.84 3.51 6.37
C LEU A 66 5.93 2.90 7.78
N ASP A 67 5.21 3.47 8.74
CA ASP A 67 5.17 2.98 10.12
C ASP A 67 4.62 1.54 10.18
N TYR A 68 3.54 1.26 9.44
CA TYR A 68 2.94 -0.06 9.39
C TYR A 68 3.90 -1.10 8.79
N ILE A 69 4.54 -0.78 7.67
CA ILE A 69 5.49 -1.68 6.99
C ILE A 69 6.65 -2.03 7.93
N SER A 70 7.23 -1.03 8.58
CA SER A 70 8.34 -1.19 9.52
C SER A 70 7.94 -2.04 10.73
N THR A 71 6.84 -1.67 11.40
CA THR A 71 6.36 -2.33 12.63
C THR A 71 5.96 -3.79 12.40
N ASN A 72 5.53 -4.13 11.17
CA ASN A 72 5.05 -5.47 10.84
C ASN A 72 6.07 -6.35 10.10
N ASN A 73 7.31 -5.88 9.91
CA ASN A 73 8.37 -6.55 9.16
C ASN A 73 7.96 -6.86 7.70
N LEU A 74 7.39 -5.88 7.01
CA LEU A 74 6.92 -6.00 5.62
C LEU A 74 7.80 -5.27 4.61
N ASN A 75 8.99 -4.80 5.00
CA ASN A 75 9.88 -3.99 4.15
C ASN A 75 10.27 -4.68 2.82
N GLU A 76 10.32 -6.01 2.78
CA GLU A 76 10.59 -6.80 1.57
C GLU A 76 9.32 -7.19 0.80
N THR A 77 8.15 -6.79 1.30
CA THR A 77 6.83 -7.22 0.82
C THR A 77 6.01 -6.08 0.28
N ILE A 78 6.05 -4.91 0.94
CA ILE A 78 5.33 -3.71 0.52
C ILE A 78 6.32 -2.55 0.46
N SER A 79 6.25 -1.73 -0.59
CA SER A 79 6.97 -0.46 -0.68
C SER A 79 6.11 0.63 -1.32
N ILE A 80 6.30 1.88 -0.89
CA ILE A 80 5.69 3.04 -1.54
C ILE A 80 6.51 3.38 -2.78
N ILE A 81 5.84 3.55 -3.92
CA ILE A 81 6.47 4.12 -5.12
C ILE A 81 6.17 5.62 -5.15
N SER A 82 7.21 6.42 -4.96
CA SER A 82 7.15 7.87 -5.16
C SER A 82 7.53 8.17 -6.62
N ASN A 83 6.57 8.56 -7.45
CA ASN A 83 6.92 9.21 -8.72
C ASN A 83 7.48 10.59 -8.38
N SER A 84 8.77 10.77 -8.66
CA SER A 84 9.46 12.08 -8.61
C SER A 84 9.11 12.91 -9.83
#